data_AF-A0A1Q4WLG6-F1
#
_entry.id   AF-A0A1Q4WLG6-F1
#
_cell.length_a   1.000
_cell.length_b   1.000
_cell.length_c   1.000
_cell.angle_alpha   90.00
_cell.angle_beta   90.00
_cell.angle_gamma   90.00
#
_symmetry.space_group_name_H-M   'P 1'
#
loop_
_entity.id
_entity.type
_entity.pdbx_description
1 polymer ?
#
loop_
_entity_poly.entity_id
_entity_poly.type
_entity_poly.pdbx_seq_one_letter_code
_entity_poly.pdbx_strand_id
1 'polypeptide(L)' 'MSEQGQEKDREQGGEQEQELRKAAAVKARLVFRDPLDQQSGDDTDAGWGGRPGAGESGGRGLDWYLSQRPPHHGD' A
#
# COMPACT_ATOMS: atom_id res chain seq x y z
N MET A 1 51.16 21.48 3.20
CA MET A 1 49.93 22.00 2.56
C MET A 1 48.89 20.86 2.47
N SER A 2 48.48 20.25 3.59
CA SER A 2 47.62 19.04 3.52
C SER A 2 46.54 18.90 4.60
N GLU A 3 46.34 19.88 5.50
CA GLU A 3 45.28 19.79 6.52
C GLU A 3 43.91 20.34 6.06
N GLN A 4 43.87 21.20 5.03
CA GLN A 4 42.62 21.86 4.59
C GLN A 4 41.69 20.97 3.75
N GLY A 5 42.12 19.77 3.32
CA GLY A 5 41.29 18.85 2.53
C GLY A 5 40.39 17.95 3.38
N GLN A 6 40.82 17.58 4.58
CA GLN A 6 40.13 16.59 5.43
C GLN A 6 38.92 17.16 6.19
N GLU A 7 38.85 18.49 6.33
CA GLU A 7 37.78 19.17 7.04
C GLU A 7 36.52 19.30 6.19
N LYS A 8 36.66 19.57 4.88
CA LYS A 8 35.55 19.66 3.93
C LYS A 8 34.81 18.34 3.72
N ASP A 9 35.52 17.21 3.75
CA ASP A 9 34.91 15.88 3.60
C ASP A 9 34.08 15.50 4.84
N ARG A 10 34.48 15.96 6.02
CA ARG A 10 33.72 15.76 7.28
C ARG A 10 32.48 16.65 7.35
N GLU A 11 32.56 17.89 6.86
CA GLU A 11 31.40 18.79 6.79
C GLU A 11 30.34 18.25 5.81
N GLN A 12 30.74 17.79 4.62
CA GLN A 12 29.83 17.18 3.63
C GLN A 12 29.18 15.89 4.14
N GLY A 13 29.91 15.05 4.88
CA GLY A 13 29.34 13.84 5.50
C GLY A 13 28.26 14.15 6.55
N GLY A 14 28.45 15.22 7.33
CA GLY A 14 27.48 15.66 8.33
C GLY A 14 26.20 16.24 7.71
N GLU A 15 26.30 16.94 6.59
CA GLU A 15 25.15 17.47 5.85
C GLU A 15 24.33 16.35 5.20
N GLN A 16 25.00 15.37 4.56
CA GLN A 16 24.31 14.20 3.99
C GLN A 16 23.59 13.38 5.05
N GLU A 17 24.22 13.17 6.22
CA GLU A 17 23.58 12.44 7.31
C GLU A 17 22.40 13.21 7.91
N GLN A 18 22.47 14.54 8.00
CA GLN A 18 21.34 15.36 8.41
C GLN A 18 20.20 15.33 7.40
N GLU A 19 20.49 15.35 6.10
CA GLU A 19 19.50 15.26 5.03
C GLU A 19 18.76 13.91 5.10
N LEU A 20 19.51 12.81 5.31
CA LEU A 20 18.97 11.47 5.48
C LEU A 20 18.10 11.36 6.75
N ARG A 21 18.54 11.96 7.87
CA ARG A 21 17.78 12.01 9.12
C ARG A 21 16.50 12.83 8.98
N LYS A 22 16.55 13.97 8.29
CA LYS A 22 15.36 14.76 7.94
C LYS A 22 14.39 13.97 7.07
N ALA A 23 14.89 13.31 6.02
CA ALA A 23 14.07 12.49 5.13
C ALA A 23 13.41 11.33 5.89
N ALA A 24 14.15 10.66 6.79
CA ALA A 24 13.62 9.61 7.65
C ALA A 24 12.56 10.14 8.62
N ALA A 25 12.80 11.31 9.23
CA ALA A 25 11.83 11.96 10.12
C ALA A 25 10.54 12.36 9.40
N VAL A 26 10.61 12.78 8.13
CA VAL A 26 9.42 13.06 7.30
C VAL A 26 8.63 11.78 7.02
N LYS A 27 9.31 10.66 6.73
CA LYS A 27 8.66 9.36 6.49
C LYS A 27 7.96 8.78 7.72
N ALA A 28 8.42 9.08 8.93
CA ALA A 28 7.84 8.56 10.17
C ALA A 28 6.58 9.31 10.66
N ARG A 29 6.11 10.34 9.93
CA ARG A 29 4.96 11.14 10.34
C ARG A 29 3.65 10.43 10.01
N LEU A 30 2.78 10.32 11.01
CA LEU A 30 1.38 9.95 10.80
C LEU A 30 0.67 11.09 10.04
N VAL A 31 -0.07 10.74 8.99
CA VAL A 31 -0.81 11.69 8.14
C VAL A 31 -2.31 11.52 8.44
N PHE A 32 -2.92 12.57 9.03
CA PHE A 32 -4.34 12.61 9.37
C PHE A 32 -5.11 13.49 8.38
N ARG A 33 -5.17 13.07 7.11
CA ARG A 33 -6.03 13.71 6.09
C ARG A 33 -7.44 13.13 6.17
N ASP A 34 -8.38 13.73 5.45
CA ASP A 34 -9.71 13.13 5.28
C ASP A 34 -9.55 11.71 4.71
N PRO A 35 -10.12 10.68 5.35
CA PRO A 35 -10.04 9.31 4.86
C PRO A 35 -10.65 9.12 3.46
N LEU A 36 -11.52 10.03 3.00
CA LEU A 36 -12.17 9.95 1.69
C LEU A 36 -11.44 10.72 0.58
N ASP A 37 -10.40 11.50 0.91
CA ASP A 37 -9.65 12.29 -0.07
C ASP A 37 -8.74 11.45 -0.98
N GLN A 38 -8.57 10.16 -0.68
CA GLN A 38 -7.74 9.25 -1.45
C GLN A 38 -8.41 7.89 -1.58
N GLN A 39 -8.42 7.34 -2.80
CA GLN A 39 -8.87 5.98 -3.05
C GLN A 39 -7.94 4.98 -2.34
N SER A 40 -8.52 4.09 -1.53
CA SER A 40 -7.78 3.01 -0.88
C SER A 40 -7.63 1.81 -1.82
N GLY A 41 -6.62 0.97 -1.56
CA GLY A 41 -6.46 -0.29 -2.31
C GLY A 41 -7.65 -1.24 -2.10
N ASP A 42 -8.29 -1.16 -0.94
CA ASP A 42 -9.46 -1.96 -0.57
C ASP A 42 -10.74 -1.53 -1.31
N ASP A 43 -10.76 -0.32 -1.89
CA ASP A 43 -11.84 0.14 -2.78
C ASP A 43 -11.75 -0.45 -4.19
N THR A 44 -10.70 -1.23 -4.48
CA THR A 44 -10.53 -1.87 -5.78
C THR A 44 -10.97 -3.33 -5.72
N ASP A 45 -11.57 -3.83 -6.81
CA ASP A 45 -11.84 -5.26 -6.98
C ASP A 45 -10.56 -6.07 -7.27
N ALA A 46 -9.36 -5.52 -7.01
CA ALA A 46 -8.12 -6.21 -7.26
C ALA A 46 -8.05 -7.50 -6.43
N GLY A 47 -7.93 -8.64 -7.12
CA GLY A 47 -7.96 -9.97 -6.50
C GLY A 47 -9.34 -10.62 -6.42
N TRP A 48 -10.41 -9.87 -6.72
CA TRP A 48 -11.76 -10.38 -6.88
C TRP A 48 -12.07 -10.57 -8.38
N GLY A 49 -12.05 -11.81 -8.85
CA GLY A 49 -12.61 -12.19 -10.16
C GLY A 49 -11.73 -12.03 -11.41
N GLY A 50 -10.44 -11.70 -11.31
CA GLY A 50 -9.61 -11.45 -12.50
C GLY A 50 -8.21 -12.07 -12.47
N ARG A 51 -8.07 -13.37 -12.77
CA ARG A 51 -6.79 -13.95 -13.21
C ARG A 51 -6.95 -14.43 -14.66
N PRO A 52 -6.17 -13.94 -15.64
CA PRO A 52 -6.20 -14.47 -16.99
C PRO A 52 -5.82 -15.96 -16.95
N GLY A 53 -6.75 -16.83 -17.33
CA GLY A 53 -6.62 -18.30 -17.24
C GLY A 53 -7.45 -18.96 -16.14
N ALA A 54 -8.05 -18.20 -15.21
CA ALA A 54 -9.14 -18.68 -14.38
C ALA A 54 -10.44 -18.52 -15.18
N GLY A 55 -10.69 -19.46 -16.09
CA GLY A 55 -11.88 -19.48 -16.92
C GLY A 55 -13.17 -19.38 -16.12
N GLU A 56 -14.26 -19.09 -16.83
CA GLU A 56 -15.65 -18.86 -16.42
C GLU A 56 -16.31 -19.85 -15.43
N SER A 57 -15.58 -20.78 -14.79
CA SER A 57 -16.18 -21.82 -13.98
C SER A 57 -15.20 -22.38 -12.94
N GLY A 58 -14.85 -21.58 -11.93
CA GLY A 58 -14.31 -22.09 -10.66
C GLY A 58 -15.41 -22.43 -9.65
N GLY A 59 -16.65 -22.05 -9.93
CA GLY A 59 -17.82 -22.26 -9.09
C GLY A 59 -19.00 -22.77 -9.90
N ARG A 60 -19.97 -23.37 -9.20
CA ARG A 60 -21.29 -23.73 -9.73
C ARG A 60 -21.96 -22.55 -10.47
N GLY A 61 -22.74 -22.85 -11.50
CA GLY A 61 -23.36 -21.85 -12.37
C GLY A 61 -24.40 -20.96 -11.68
N LEU A 62 -24.80 -19.87 -12.34
CA LEU A 62 -25.80 -18.90 -11.85
C LEU A 62 -27.15 -19.57 -11.55
N ASP A 63 -27.52 -20.57 -12.34
CA ASP A 63 -28.70 -21.41 -12.16
C ASP A 63 -28.73 -22.10 -10.80
N TRP A 64 -27.58 -22.59 -10.33
CA TRP A 64 -27.47 -23.19 -9.01
C TRP A 64 -27.81 -22.18 -7.91
N TYR A 65 -27.27 -20.96 -7.97
CA TYR A 65 -27.50 -19.94 -6.93
C TYR A 65 -28.96 -19.49 -6.88
N LEU A 66 -29.61 -19.31 -8.04
CA LEU A 66 -31.02 -18.94 -8.12
C LEU A 66 -31.94 -20.04 -7.59
N SER A 67 -31.51 -21.31 -7.66
CA SER A 67 -32.26 -22.44 -7.10
C SER A 67 -32.16 -22.58 -5.58
N GLN A 68 -31.14 -21.98 -4.94
CA GLN A 68 -30.96 -22.09 -3.49
C GLN A 68 -31.91 -21.11 -2.78
N ARG A 69 -32.77 -21.63 -1.91
CA ARG A 69 -33.46 -20.77 -0.95
C ARG A 69 -32.44 -20.30 0.10
N PRO A 70 -32.33 -18.99 0.39
CA PRO A 70 -31.49 -18.52 1.49
C PRO A 70 -31.87 -19.24 2.78
N PRO A 71 -30.90 -19.64 3.63
CA PRO A 71 -31.24 -20.16 4.95
C PRO A 71 -32.07 -19.10 5.67
N HIS A 72 -33.26 -19.48 6.11
CA HIS A 72 -34.06 -18.62 6.96
C HIS A 72 -33.25 -18.39 8.25
N HIS A 73 -32.85 -17.15 8.50
CA HIS A 73 -32.22 -16.79 9.76
C HIS A 73 -33.31 -16.76 10.86
N GLY A 74 -33.56 -17.93 11.46
CA GLY A 74 -34.29 -18.07 12.72
C GLY A 74 -35.79 -18.41 12.61
N ASP A 75 -36.23 -19.25 13.55
CA ASP A 75 -37.60 -19.35 14.08
C ASP A 75 -37.82 -18.29 15.17
#